data_AF-A6V3Y9-F1
#
_entry.id   AF-A6V3Y9-F1
#
_cell.length_a   1.000
_cell.length_b   1.000
_cell.length_c   1.000
_cell.angle_alpha   90.00
_cell.angle_beta   90.00
_cell.angle_gamma   90.00
#
_symmetry.space_group_name_H-M   'P 1'
#
loop_
_entity.id
_entity.type
_entity.pdbx_description
1 polymer ?
#
loop_
_entity_poly.entity_id
_entity_poly.type
_entity_poly.pdbx_seq_one_letter_code
_entity_poly.pdbx_strand_id
1 'polypeptide(L)'
;MKLKTVEVDGKQYAEVQDGKPVYVEDDGKEIAFDAVGTRATITRLNGEAKQHRERAEKAEKIAKDFEGIEDPAAARKALETVANLDAKKLVDAGEIEKVKAEIGKAYDTKLTEATTRAEQLEQQLYAEKIGGSFSRSKFVADRLAVPADMVQSVFGKHLKIEDGNVVAYDAHGNKLYSKARPGEAADFDEALEILVDQYPYRDQILKGSGHSGGGTPPGGKPSGSTAKSLADCKTEAEKVAYLETIK
;
A
#
# COMPACT_ATOMS: atom_id res chain seq x y z
N MET A 1 -76.35 -55.99 -37.23
CA MET A 1 -76.18 -57.20 -36.39
C MET A 1 -77.44 -57.52 -35.59
N LYS A 2 -77.92 -58.76 -35.68
CA LYS A 2 -79.02 -59.30 -34.87
C LYS A 2 -78.58 -60.60 -34.19
N LEU A 3 -79.03 -60.85 -32.96
CA LEU A 3 -78.73 -62.10 -32.26
C LEU A 3 -79.38 -63.27 -33.00
N LYS A 4 -78.63 -64.33 -33.27
CA LYS A 4 -79.18 -65.57 -33.83
C LYS A 4 -79.90 -66.33 -32.71
N THR A 5 -81.17 -66.65 -32.92
CA THR A 5 -82.02 -67.29 -31.92
C THR A 5 -82.63 -68.59 -32.45
N VAL A 6 -82.76 -69.59 -31.58
CA VAL A 6 -83.44 -70.86 -31.85
C VAL A 6 -84.64 -70.98 -30.90
N GLU A 7 -85.78 -71.47 -31.39
CA GLU A 7 -86.98 -71.70 -30.57
C GLU A 7 -87.05 -73.16 -30.10
N VAL A 8 -87.19 -73.36 -28.79
CA VAL A 8 -87.34 -74.68 -28.15
C VAL A 8 -88.46 -74.58 -27.12
N ASP A 9 -89.48 -75.45 -27.22
CA ASP A 9 -90.65 -75.49 -26.33
C ASP A 9 -91.36 -74.11 -26.15
N GLY A 10 -91.48 -73.34 -27.24
CA GLY A 10 -92.13 -72.02 -27.25
C GLY A 10 -91.32 -70.90 -26.60
N LYS A 11 -90.03 -71.13 -26.30
CA LYS A 11 -89.09 -70.13 -25.76
C LYS A 11 -87.95 -69.89 -26.75
N GLN A 12 -87.55 -68.63 -26.91
CA GLN A 12 -86.39 -68.26 -27.72
C GLN A 12 -85.10 -68.31 -26.91
N TYR A 13 -84.09 -68.99 -27.44
CA TYR A 13 -82.76 -69.12 -26.88
C TYR A 13 -81.73 -68.55 -27.86
N ALA A 14 -80.64 -67.98 -27.35
CA ALA A 14 -79.52 -67.56 -28.19
C ALA A 14 -78.75 -68.77 -28.71
N GLU A 15 -78.36 -68.76 -29.98
CA GLU A 15 -77.43 -69.74 -30.51
C GLU A 15 -76.02 -69.43 -30.01
N VAL A 16 -75.34 -70.46 -29.50
CA VAL A 16 -74.02 -70.34 -28.89
C VAL A 16 -73.04 -71.23 -29.64
N GLN A 17 -71.93 -70.63 -30.09
CA GLN A 17 -70.81 -71.33 -30.71
C GLN A 17 -69.56 -71.09 -29.86
N ASP A 18 -68.87 -72.15 -29.44
CA ASP A 18 -67.68 -72.09 -28.57
C ASP A 18 -67.88 -71.26 -27.28
N GLY A 19 -69.08 -71.33 -26.70
CA GLY A 19 -69.46 -70.58 -25.49
C GLY A 19 -69.74 -69.10 -25.73
N LYS A 20 -69.80 -68.64 -26.98
CA LYS A 20 -70.08 -67.24 -27.38
C LYS A 20 -71.40 -67.14 -28.17
N PRO A 21 -72.22 -66.10 -27.94
CA PRO A 21 -73.45 -65.89 -28.69
C PRO A 21 -73.15 -65.56 -30.17
N VAL A 22 -73.92 -66.15 -31.08
CA VAL A 22 -73.80 -65.94 -32.52
C VAL A 22 -74.69 -64.77 -32.96
N TYR A 23 -74.11 -63.83 -33.71
CA TYR A 23 -74.83 -62.72 -34.33
C TYR A 23 -74.81 -62.87 -35.85
N VAL A 24 -75.90 -62.49 -36.49
CA VAL A 24 -76.01 -62.37 -37.94
C VAL A 24 -75.77 -60.91 -38.33
N GLU A 25 -74.76 -60.66 -39.15
CA GLU A 25 -74.48 -59.36 -39.74
C GLU A 25 -75.48 -59.03 -40.85
N ASP A 26 -75.47 -57.77 -41.29
CA ASP A 26 -76.47 -57.28 -42.26
C ASP A 26 -76.27 -57.89 -43.67
N ASP A 27 -75.11 -58.52 -43.92
CA ASP A 27 -74.79 -59.29 -45.13
C ASP A 27 -75.10 -60.81 -45.00
N GLY A 28 -75.70 -61.23 -43.88
CA GLY A 28 -76.07 -62.60 -43.59
C GLY A 28 -74.95 -63.47 -43.01
N LYS A 29 -73.75 -62.93 -42.79
CA LYS A 29 -72.66 -63.69 -42.16
C LYS A 29 -72.92 -63.89 -40.67
N GLU A 30 -72.57 -65.07 -40.18
CA GLU A 30 -72.67 -65.43 -38.77
C GLU A 30 -71.33 -65.27 -38.06
N ILE A 31 -71.33 -64.60 -36.91
CA ILE A 31 -70.13 -64.30 -36.13
C ILE A 31 -70.39 -64.63 -34.66
N ALA A 32 -69.52 -65.46 -34.08
CA ALA A 32 -69.48 -65.68 -32.63
C ALA A 32 -68.86 -64.45 -31.92
N PHE A 33 -69.65 -63.73 -31.12
CA PHE A 33 -69.23 -62.48 -30.51
C PHE A 33 -68.51 -62.70 -29.16
N ASP A 34 -67.25 -62.27 -29.08
CA ASP A 34 -66.44 -62.33 -27.86
C ASP A 34 -66.58 -61.08 -27.01
N ALA A 35 -67.63 -61.02 -26.18
CA ALA A 35 -67.87 -59.87 -25.31
C ALA A 35 -66.70 -59.56 -24.35
N VAL A 36 -65.99 -60.59 -23.87
CA VAL A 36 -64.89 -60.42 -22.90
C VAL A 36 -63.64 -59.86 -23.60
N GLY A 37 -63.26 -60.45 -24.74
CA GLY A 37 -62.14 -59.98 -25.56
C GLY A 37 -62.37 -58.58 -26.15
N THR A 38 -63.59 -58.28 -26.59
CA THR A 38 -63.96 -56.94 -27.05
C THR A 38 -63.88 -55.91 -25.92
N ARG A 39 -64.37 -56.21 -24.71
CA ARG A 39 -64.24 -55.31 -23.55
C ARG A 39 -62.78 -55.06 -23.15
N ALA A 40 -61.94 -56.09 -23.18
CA ALA A 40 -60.51 -55.95 -22.93
C ALA A 40 -59.84 -55.05 -23.98
N THR A 41 -60.20 -55.24 -25.25
CA THR A 41 -59.70 -54.40 -26.36
C THR A 41 -60.12 -52.95 -26.23
N ILE A 42 -61.39 -52.68 -25.90
CA ILE A 42 -61.88 -51.31 -25.66
C ILE A 42 -61.14 -50.64 -24.50
N THR A 43 -60.90 -51.38 -23.41
CA THR A 43 -60.17 -50.86 -22.25
C THR A 43 -58.74 -50.48 -22.61
N ARG A 44 -58.04 -51.33 -23.37
CA ARG A 44 -56.69 -51.05 -23.88
C ARG A 44 -56.67 -49.81 -24.77
N LEU A 45 -57.57 -49.74 -25.76
CA LEU A 45 -57.65 -48.61 -26.69
C LEU A 45 -57.95 -47.28 -25.98
N ASN A 46 -58.83 -47.29 -24.98
CA ASN A 46 -59.09 -46.10 -24.17
C ASN A 46 -57.87 -45.67 -23.34
N GLY A 47 -57.09 -46.63 -22.84
CA GLY A 47 -55.81 -46.36 -22.17
C GLY A 47 -54.79 -45.74 -23.12
N GLU A 48 -54.64 -46.28 -24.32
CA GLU A 48 -53.77 -45.74 -25.37
C GLU A 48 -54.18 -44.32 -25.77
N ALA A 49 -55.48 -44.09 -26.03
CA ALA A 49 -56.01 -42.77 -26.37
C ALA A 49 -55.76 -41.74 -25.26
N LYS A 50 -55.88 -42.14 -23.98
CA LYS A 50 -55.50 -41.30 -22.85
C LYS A 50 -54.01 -40.95 -22.87
N GLN A 51 -53.13 -41.93 -23.08
CA GLN A 51 -51.69 -41.67 -23.16
C GLN A 51 -51.32 -40.75 -24.33
N HIS A 52 -51.98 -40.89 -25.49
CA HIS A 52 -51.76 -40.00 -26.62
C HIS A 52 -52.15 -38.56 -26.30
N ARG A 53 -53.29 -38.34 -25.64
CA ARG A 53 -53.70 -37.00 -25.18
C ARG A 53 -52.69 -36.41 -24.21
N GLU A 54 -52.27 -37.18 -23.20
CA GLU A 54 -51.27 -36.70 -22.22
C GLU A 54 -49.93 -36.37 -22.86
N ARG A 55 -49.49 -37.12 -23.89
CA ARG A 55 -48.26 -36.80 -24.63
C ARG A 55 -48.43 -35.55 -25.50
N ALA A 56 -49.58 -35.38 -26.15
CA ALA A 56 -49.88 -34.19 -26.93
C ALA A 56 -49.90 -32.94 -26.05
N GLU A 57 -50.62 -32.97 -24.92
CA GLU A 57 -50.68 -31.87 -23.96
C GLU A 57 -49.29 -31.49 -23.41
N LYS A 58 -48.44 -32.48 -23.12
CA LYS A 58 -47.05 -32.23 -22.70
C LYS A 58 -46.21 -31.60 -23.80
N ALA A 59 -46.33 -32.10 -25.04
CA ALA A 59 -45.59 -31.58 -26.18
C ALA A 59 -46.02 -30.14 -26.51
N GLU A 60 -47.33 -29.85 -26.50
CA GLU A 60 -47.88 -28.52 -26.70
C GLU A 60 -47.42 -27.55 -25.61
N LYS A 61 -47.40 -27.98 -24.34
CA LYS A 61 -46.90 -27.16 -23.24
C LYS A 61 -45.43 -26.78 -23.44
N ILE A 62 -44.60 -27.74 -23.82
CA ILE A 62 -43.17 -27.48 -24.10
C ILE A 62 -43.04 -26.56 -25.32
N ALA A 63 -43.78 -26.82 -26.40
CA ALA A 63 -43.74 -25.98 -27.60
C ALA A 63 -44.13 -24.53 -27.32
N LYS A 64 -45.08 -24.32 -26.40
CA LYS A 64 -45.52 -23.00 -25.96
C LYS A 64 -44.40 -22.18 -25.28
N ASP A 65 -43.50 -22.83 -24.55
CA ASP A 65 -42.34 -22.15 -23.95
C ASP A 65 -41.35 -21.61 -25.01
N PHE A 66 -41.45 -22.07 -26.27
CA PHE A 66 -40.68 -21.60 -27.40
C PHE A 66 -41.50 -20.72 -28.38
N GLU A 67 -42.73 -20.33 -28.04
CA GLU A 67 -43.52 -19.39 -28.85
C GLU A 67 -42.75 -18.07 -29.05
N GLY A 68 -42.65 -17.61 -30.30
CA GLY A 68 -41.89 -16.41 -30.67
C GLY A 68 -40.45 -16.65 -31.09
N ILE A 69 -39.96 -17.90 -31.04
CA ILE A 69 -38.66 -18.28 -31.61
C ILE A 69 -38.88 -18.85 -33.02
N GLU A 70 -38.73 -18.01 -34.04
CA GLU A 70 -38.94 -18.40 -35.45
C GLU A 70 -37.78 -19.25 -36.00
N ASP A 71 -36.55 -19.00 -35.55
CA ASP A 71 -35.35 -19.75 -35.95
C ASP A 71 -34.60 -20.29 -34.72
N PRO A 72 -34.76 -21.58 -34.37
CA PRO A 72 -34.05 -22.22 -33.28
C PRO A 72 -32.52 -22.22 -33.43
N ALA A 73 -32.00 -22.22 -34.67
CA ALA A 73 -30.56 -22.17 -34.92
C ALA A 73 -30.00 -20.77 -34.62
N ALA A 74 -30.71 -19.72 -35.04
CA ALA A 74 -30.38 -18.34 -34.68
C ALA A 74 -30.44 -18.11 -33.17
N ALA A 75 -31.46 -18.65 -32.47
CA ALA A 75 -31.55 -18.56 -31.02
C ALA A 75 -30.36 -19.22 -30.30
N ARG A 76 -29.95 -20.42 -30.74
CA ARG A 76 -28.74 -21.08 -30.20
C ARG A 76 -27.47 -20.26 -30.44
N LYS A 77 -27.31 -19.69 -31.63
CA LYS A 77 -26.18 -18.82 -31.97
C LYS A 77 -26.17 -17.53 -31.14
N ALA A 78 -27.34 -16.96 -30.86
CA ALA A 78 -27.47 -15.81 -29.98
C ALA A 78 -27.03 -16.15 -28.55
N LEU A 79 -27.46 -17.29 -28.00
CA LEU A 79 -27.02 -17.77 -26.69
C LEU A 79 -25.50 -17.99 -26.63
N GLU A 80 -24.92 -18.60 -27.67
CA GLU A 80 -23.47 -18.76 -27.78
C GLU A 80 -22.74 -17.40 -27.84
N THR A 81 -23.29 -16.43 -28.56
CA THR A 81 -22.74 -15.08 -28.63
C THR A 81 -22.79 -14.37 -27.28
N VAL A 82 -23.89 -14.51 -26.53
CA VAL A 82 -24.02 -13.95 -25.17
C VAL A 82 -23.00 -14.58 -24.23
N ALA A 83 -22.84 -15.90 -24.27
CA ALA A 83 -21.82 -16.61 -23.47
C ALA A 83 -20.40 -16.11 -23.79
N ASN A 84 -20.09 -15.90 -25.07
CA ASN A 84 -18.80 -15.35 -25.50
C ASN A 84 -18.59 -13.89 -25.08
N LEU A 85 -19.65 -13.07 -25.05
CA LEU A 85 -19.58 -11.69 -24.56
C LEU A 85 -19.32 -11.63 -23.05
N ASP A 86 -19.96 -12.49 -22.26
CA ASP A 86 -19.71 -12.55 -20.82
C ASP A 86 -18.29 -13.06 -20.52
N ALA A 87 -17.80 -14.05 -21.28
CA ALA A 87 -16.41 -14.47 -21.21
C ALA A 87 -15.44 -13.32 -21.54
N LYS A 88 -15.72 -12.54 -22.60
CA LYS A 88 -14.89 -11.38 -22.96
C LYS A 88 -14.91 -10.29 -21.88
N LYS A 89 -16.07 -9.95 -21.32
CA LYS A 89 -16.17 -8.98 -20.23
C LYS A 89 -15.37 -9.40 -18.99
N LEU A 90 -15.33 -10.69 -18.66
CA LEU A 90 -14.52 -11.20 -17.55
C LEU A 90 -13.01 -11.08 -17.82
N VAL A 91 -12.58 -11.35 -19.05
CA VAL A 91 -11.18 -11.16 -19.46
C VAL A 91 -10.81 -9.67 -19.43
N ASP A 92 -11.63 -8.81 -20.03
CA ASP A 92 -11.42 -7.36 -20.04
C ASP A 92 -11.40 -6.81 -18.60
N ALA A 93 -12.27 -7.30 -17.71
CA ALA A 93 -12.27 -6.93 -16.29
C ALA A 93 -10.97 -7.34 -15.57
N GLY A 94 -10.47 -8.56 -15.82
CA GLY A 94 -9.19 -9.03 -15.27
C GLY A 94 -7.99 -8.25 -15.79
N GLU A 95 -8.00 -7.82 -17.06
CA GLU A 95 -6.97 -6.95 -17.63
C GLU A 95 -7.01 -5.54 -17.02
N ILE A 96 -8.21 -4.98 -16.80
CA ILE A 96 -8.37 -3.68 -16.13
C ILE A 96 -7.82 -3.73 -14.71
N GLU A 97 -8.06 -4.80 -13.96
CA GLU A 97 -7.49 -4.97 -12.62
C GLU A 97 -5.96 -5.04 -12.64
N LYS A 98 -5.37 -5.77 -13.60
CA LYS A 98 -3.91 -5.80 -13.79
C LYS A 98 -3.34 -4.42 -14.10
N VAL A 99 -3.96 -3.68 -15.02
CA VAL A 99 -3.53 -2.31 -15.36
C VAL A 99 -3.64 -1.38 -14.16
N LYS A 100 -4.73 -1.46 -13.37
CA LYS A 100 -4.85 -0.67 -12.12
C LYS A 100 -3.77 -1.04 -11.10
N ALA A 101 -3.45 -2.32 -10.95
CA ALA A 101 -2.39 -2.77 -10.05
C ALA A 101 -0.99 -2.31 -10.53
N GLU A 102 -0.71 -2.36 -11.83
CA GLU A 102 0.53 -1.86 -12.41
C GLU A 102 0.65 -0.34 -12.28
N ILE A 103 -0.43 0.39 -12.53
CA ILE A 103 -0.51 1.84 -12.30
C ILE A 103 -0.26 2.15 -10.82
N GLY A 104 -0.93 1.44 -9.90
CA GLY A 104 -0.73 1.59 -8.46
C GLY A 104 0.74 1.43 -8.06
N LYS A 105 1.38 0.33 -8.50
CA LYS A 105 2.82 0.08 -8.26
C LYS A 105 3.71 1.16 -8.85
N ALA A 106 3.41 1.65 -10.05
CA ALA A 106 4.18 2.72 -10.68
C ALA A 106 4.04 4.05 -9.92
N TYR A 107 2.84 4.36 -9.41
CA TYR A 107 2.61 5.52 -8.55
C TYR A 107 3.31 5.39 -7.20
N ASP A 108 3.22 4.24 -6.53
CA ASP A 108 3.91 3.99 -5.25
C ASP A 108 5.42 4.14 -5.41
N THR A 109 5.96 3.63 -6.52
CA THR A 109 7.39 3.78 -6.87
C THR A 109 7.75 5.24 -7.04
N LYS A 110 6.99 5.99 -7.85
CA LYS A 110 7.23 7.44 -8.06
C LYS A 110 7.10 8.24 -6.78
N LEU A 111 6.15 7.89 -5.93
CA LEU A 111 5.90 8.57 -4.66
C LEU A 111 7.04 8.29 -3.67
N THR A 112 7.51 7.05 -3.60
CA THR A 112 8.67 6.67 -2.78
C THR A 112 9.93 7.39 -3.28
N GLU A 113 10.17 7.43 -4.59
CA GLU A 113 11.32 8.11 -5.19
C GLU A 113 11.28 9.63 -4.94
N ALA A 114 10.11 10.26 -5.13
CA ALA A 114 9.92 11.67 -4.86
C ALA A 114 10.12 12.01 -3.38
N THR A 115 9.59 11.19 -2.47
CA THR A 115 9.75 11.37 -1.01
C THR A 115 11.21 11.20 -0.61
N THR A 116 11.88 10.15 -1.08
CA THR A 116 13.31 9.92 -0.84
C THR A 116 14.15 11.11 -1.34
N ARG A 117 13.83 11.63 -2.52
CA ARG A 117 14.54 12.79 -3.08
C ARG A 117 14.28 14.07 -2.30
N ALA A 118 13.05 14.27 -1.81
CA ALA A 118 12.70 15.39 -0.95
C ALA A 118 13.49 15.32 0.37
N GLU A 119 13.51 14.17 1.04
CA GLU A 119 14.28 13.96 2.27
C GLU A 119 15.78 14.20 2.05
N GLN A 120 16.35 13.72 0.94
CA GLN A 120 17.75 13.98 0.58
C GLN A 120 18.04 15.46 0.35
N LEU A 121 17.16 16.17 -0.37
CA LEU A 121 17.30 17.61 -0.61
C LEU A 121 17.13 18.41 0.68
N GLU A 122 16.22 18.01 1.56
CA GLU A 122 16.05 18.62 2.88
C GLU A 122 17.30 18.46 3.75
N GLN A 123 17.90 17.26 3.78
CA GLN A 123 19.16 17.02 4.49
C GLN A 123 20.31 17.86 3.93
N GLN A 124 20.39 18.00 2.60
CA GLN A 124 21.40 18.85 1.95
C GLN A 124 21.19 20.33 2.27
N LEU A 125 19.97 20.83 2.18
CA LEU A 125 19.63 22.20 2.57
C LEU A 125 19.91 22.44 4.05
N TYR A 126 19.63 21.46 4.90
CA TYR A 126 19.93 21.52 6.32
C TYR A 126 21.43 21.68 6.56
N ALA A 127 22.25 20.83 5.93
CA ALA A 127 23.70 20.91 6.01
C ALA A 127 24.23 22.26 5.51
N GLU A 128 23.71 22.76 4.39
CA GLU A 128 24.14 24.04 3.79
C GLU A 128 23.72 25.25 4.64
N LYS A 129 22.45 25.32 5.09
CA LYS A 129 21.96 26.44 5.90
C LYS A 129 22.65 26.51 7.25
N ILE A 130 22.85 25.37 7.91
CA ILE A 130 23.53 25.33 9.20
C ILE A 130 25.02 25.61 9.04
N GLY A 131 25.70 24.93 8.11
CA GLY A 131 27.12 25.20 7.84
C GLY A 131 27.38 26.65 7.42
N GLY A 132 26.51 27.21 6.57
CA GLY A 132 26.55 28.61 6.19
C GLY A 132 26.31 29.58 7.37
N SER A 133 25.50 29.19 8.36
CA SER A 133 25.29 29.99 9.57
C SER A 133 26.52 29.98 10.48
N PHE A 134 27.15 28.81 10.68
CA PHE A 134 28.44 28.71 11.38
C PHE A 134 29.55 29.52 10.70
N SER A 135 29.61 29.50 9.36
CA SER A 135 30.62 30.23 8.60
C SER A 135 30.46 31.76 8.68
N ARG A 136 29.22 32.26 8.81
CA ARG A 136 28.93 33.71 8.89
C ARG A 136 28.79 34.25 10.31
N SER A 137 28.84 33.38 11.32
CA SER A 137 28.67 33.74 12.72
C SER A 137 29.81 34.63 13.23
N LYS A 138 29.45 35.80 13.77
CA LYS A 138 30.43 36.68 14.41
C LYS A 138 30.87 36.11 15.75
N PHE A 139 29.95 35.46 16.46
CA PHE A 139 30.28 34.77 17.70
C PHE A 139 31.36 33.71 17.49
N VAL A 140 31.23 32.85 16.47
CA VAL A 140 32.26 31.84 16.13
C VAL A 140 33.60 32.50 15.78
N ALA A 141 33.58 33.52 14.92
CA ALA A 141 34.81 34.19 14.47
C ALA A 141 35.57 34.90 15.60
N ASP A 142 34.84 35.63 16.46
CA ASP A 142 35.45 36.54 17.44
C ASP A 142 35.65 35.88 18.80
N ARG A 143 34.73 35.01 19.24
CA ARG A 143 34.69 34.49 20.62
C ARG A 143 35.18 33.05 20.77
N LEU A 144 35.18 32.23 19.72
CA LEU A 144 35.61 30.82 19.81
C LEU A 144 37.08 30.63 19.38
N ALA A 145 37.84 29.88 20.19
CA ALA A 145 39.23 29.51 19.90
C ALA A 145 39.35 28.31 18.95
N VAL A 146 38.23 27.63 18.69
CA VAL A 146 38.13 26.40 17.90
C VAL A 146 37.58 26.70 16.50
N PRO A 147 38.05 26.03 15.43
CA PRO A 147 37.54 26.22 14.08
C PRO A 147 36.04 25.92 13.94
N ALA A 148 35.37 26.64 13.04
CA ALA A 148 33.92 26.56 12.82
C ALA A 148 33.41 25.13 12.53
N ASP A 149 34.19 24.31 11.81
CA ASP A 149 33.85 22.92 11.46
C ASP A 149 33.69 22.02 12.71
N MET A 150 34.60 22.16 13.68
CA MET A 150 34.54 21.42 14.94
C MET A 150 33.37 21.88 15.81
N VAL A 151 33.08 23.19 15.81
CA VAL A 151 31.92 23.76 16.53
C VAL A 151 30.62 23.25 15.89
N GLN A 152 30.55 23.21 14.55
CA GLN A 152 29.41 22.67 13.82
C GLN A 152 29.19 21.19 14.11
N SER A 153 30.25 20.37 14.20
CA SER A 153 30.11 18.94 14.51
C SER A 153 29.54 18.70 15.92
N VAL A 154 29.95 19.52 16.90
CA VAL A 154 29.50 19.36 18.29
C VAL A 154 28.12 19.96 18.53
N PHE A 155 27.87 21.17 18.02
CA PHE A 155 26.65 21.94 18.32
C PHE A 155 25.61 21.92 17.20
N GLY A 156 25.99 21.57 15.97
CA GLY A 156 25.07 21.53 14.83
C GLY A 156 23.92 20.55 15.01
N LYS A 157 24.12 19.45 15.77
CA LYS A 157 23.06 18.50 16.13
C LYS A 157 21.91 19.10 16.95
N HIS A 158 22.16 20.23 17.61
CA HIS A 158 21.18 20.96 18.40
C HIS A 158 20.38 21.98 17.58
N LEU A 159 20.71 22.15 16.29
CA LEU A 159 20.08 23.12 15.41
C LEU A 159 19.07 22.42 14.51
N LYS A 160 17.92 23.05 14.28
CA LYS A 160 16.87 22.60 13.37
C LYS A 160 16.45 23.75 12.47
N ILE A 161 15.92 23.45 11.29
CA ILE A 161 15.32 24.48 10.44
C ILE A 161 13.82 24.41 10.64
N GLU A 162 13.24 25.49 11.14
CA GLU A 162 11.80 25.67 11.28
C GLU A 162 11.41 26.95 10.57
N ASP A 163 10.37 26.88 9.74
CA ASP A 163 9.86 28.02 8.97
C ASP A 163 10.96 28.74 8.16
N GLY A 164 11.97 28.00 7.72
CA GLY A 164 13.11 28.51 6.95
C GLY A 164 14.23 29.14 7.78
N ASN A 165 14.09 29.25 9.10
CA ASN A 165 15.07 29.83 10.03
C ASN A 165 15.77 28.75 10.86
N VAL A 166 17.03 28.98 11.24
CA VAL A 166 17.77 28.07 12.13
C VAL A 166 17.32 28.33 13.57
N VAL A 167 16.76 27.31 14.20
CA VAL A 167 16.27 27.28 15.57
C VAL A 167 17.11 26.30 16.37
N ALA A 168 17.59 26.71 17.53
CA ALA A 168 18.36 25.84 18.41
C ALA A 168 17.50 25.19 19.50
N TYR A 169 17.94 24.02 19.92
CA TYR A 169 17.35 23.19 20.95
C TYR A 169 18.40 22.85 22.01
N ASP A 170 18.03 22.90 23.29
CA ASP A 170 18.92 22.49 24.37
C ASP A 170 19.19 20.96 24.39
N ALA A 171 20.00 20.50 25.34
CA ALA A 171 20.27 19.06 25.52
C ALA A 171 19.04 18.24 25.95
N HIS A 172 17.97 18.89 26.40
CA HIS A 172 16.71 18.28 26.82
C HIS A 172 15.64 18.32 25.72
N GLY A 173 15.93 18.91 24.55
CA GLY A 173 15.01 19.02 23.43
C GLY A 173 14.03 20.19 23.52
N ASN A 174 14.30 21.20 24.37
CA ASN A 174 13.50 22.43 24.43
C ASN A 174 14.04 23.50 23.48
N LYS A 175 13.14 24.25 22.85
CA LYS A 175 13.48 25.36 21.97
C LYS A 175 14.15 26.49 22.76
N LEU A 176 15.27 27.00 22.25
CA LEU A 176 15.97 28.13 22.85
C LEU A 176 15.33 29.45 22.39
N TYR A 177 14.99 30.29 23.36
CA TYR A 177 14.40 31.61 23.14
C TYR A 177 15.43 32.70 23.40
N SER A 178 15.25 33.83 22.70
CA SER A 178 16.11 35.00 22.85
C SER A 178 15.94 35.60 24.26
N LYS A 179 17.05 35.93 24.91
CA LYS A 179 17.08 36.71 26.16
C LYS A 179 16.79 38.19 25.87
N ALA A 180 17.20 38.67 24.69
CA ALA A 180 16.94 40.03 24.24
C ALA A 180 15.51 40.24 23.74
N ARG A 181 14.89 39.21 23.15
CA ARG A 181 13.51 39.22 22.61
C ARG A 181 12.67 38.11 23.25
N PRO A 182 12.04 38.34 24.41
CA PRO A 182 11.21 37.35 25.08
C PRO A 182 10.04 36.89 24.18
N GLY A 183 9.94 35.57 23.97
CA GLY A 183 8.88 34.96 23.16
C GLY A 183 9.27 34.65 21.71
N GLU A 184 10.41 35.14 21.23
CA GLU A 184 10.97 34.77 19.93
C GLU A 184 12.11 33.75 20.06
N ALA A 185 12.28 32.89 19.05
CA ALA A 185 13.42 31.98 19.01
C ALA A 185 14.74 32.78 19.06
N ALA A 186 15.73 32.27 19.78
CA ALA A 186 17.06 32.86 19.78
C ALA A 186 17.61 32.86 18.35
N ASP A 187 18.27 33.95 17.96
CA ASP A 187 18.99 33.94 16.69
C ASP A 187 20.21 33.01 16.79
N PHE A 188 20.81 32.69 15.63
CA PHE A 188 21.87 31.69 15.58
C PHE A 188 23.04 31.98 16.54
N ASP A 189 23.49 33.24 16.62
CA ASP A 189 24.64 33.62 17.45
C ASP A 189 24.29 33.56 18.94
N GLU A 190 23.14 34.11 19.35
CA GLU A 190 22.67 34.07 20.74
C GLU A 190 22.37 32.64 21.20
N ALA A 191 21.78 31.83 20.32
CA ALA A 191 21.50 30.45 20.61
C ALA A 191 22.77 29.61 20.77
N LEU A 192 23.77 29.86 19.92
CA LEU A 192 25.07 29.20 20.01
C LEU A 192 25.81 29.62 21.29
N GLU A 193 25.72 30.89 21.70
CA GLU A 193 26.25 31.37 22.97
C GLU A 193 25.63 30.62 24.16
N ILE A 194 24.30 30.48 24.19
CA ILE A 194 23.58 29.72 25.23
C ILE A 194 24.03 28.26 25.25
N LEU A 195 24.17 27.62 24.09
CA LEU A 195 24.63 26.23 23.98
C LEU A 195 26.07 26.05 24.44
N VAL A 196 26.96 26.99 24.10
CA VAL A 196 28.36 26.98 24.53
C VAL A 196 28.47 27.23 26.03
N ASP A 197 27.66 28.12 26.61
CA ASP A 197 27.63 28.36 28.06
C ASP A 197 27.22 27.12 28.87
N GLN A 198 26.33 26.30 28.31
CA GLN A 198 25.90 25.04 28.92
C GLN A 198 26.91 23.89 28.73
N TYR A 199 27.96 24.09 27.92
CA TYR A 199 28.94 23.05 27.63
C TYR A 199 29.94 22.87 28.79
N PRO A 200 30.17 21.65 29.29
CA PRO A 200 31.05 21.41 30.44
C PRO A 200 32.49 21.90 30.28
N TYR A 201 33.01 21.94 29.04
CA TYR A 201 34.37 22.38 28.73
C TYR A 201 34.39 23.74 28.01
N ARG A 202 33.39 24.60 28.24
CA ARG A 202 33.26 25.90 27.55
C ARG A 202 34.53 26.76 27.63
N ASP A 203 35.21 26.76 28.78
CA ASP A 203 36.38 27.61 29.01
C ASP A 203 37.59 27.21 28.14
N GLN A 204 37.59 25.99 27.56
CA GLN A 204 38.61 25.52 26.64
C GLN A 204 38.32 25.88 25.18
N ILE A 205 37.05 26.12 24.84
CA ILE A 205 36.61 26.44 23.47
C ILE A 205 36.37 27.93 23.25
N LEU A 206 36.14 28.69 24.32
CA LEU A 206 36.10 30.15 24.30
C LEU A 206 37.54 30.70 24.20
N LYS A 207 37.74 31.75 23.41
CA LYS A 207 38.97 32.54 23.51
C LYS A 207 39.01 33.12 24.91
N GLY A 208 40.06 32.79 25.68
CA GLY A 208 40.25 33.33 27.02
C GLY A 208 40.05 34.84 26.99
N SER A 209 39.12 35.35 27.81
CA SER A 209 38.95 36.79 27.98
C SER A 209 40.34 37.36 28.26
N GLY A 210 40.80 38.28 27.42
CA GLY A 210 42.13 38.84 27.51
C GLY A 210 42.33 39.64 28.80
N HIS A 211 42.47 38.94 29.92
CA HIS A 211 43.19 39.42 31.08
C HIS A 211 44.67 39.25 30.77
N SER A 212 45.20 40.20 30.00
CA SER A 212 46.57 40.63 30.24
C SER A 212 46.58 41.20 31.65
N GLY A 213 47.00 40.40 32.63
CA GLY A 213 47.01 40.82 34.03
C GLY A 213 47.38 39.72 35.00
N GLY A 214 48.55 39.85 35.62
CA GLY A 214 48.87 39.19 36.88
C GLY A 214 50.09 38.28 36.85
N GLY A 215 51.28 38.88 36.74
CA GLY A 215 52.50 38.17 37.11
C GLY A 215 52.40 37.65 38.54
N THR A 216 52.67 36.36 38.72
CA THR A 216 53.05 35.80 40.02
C THR A 216 54.14 34.76 39.76
N PRO A 217 55.26 34.78 40.53
CA PRO A 217 56.54 34.25 40.09
C PRO A 217 56.64 32.75 40.33
N PRO A 218 57.29 31.96 39.46
CA PRO A 218 57.77 30.66 39.86
C PRO A 218 59.04 30.88 40.70
N GLY A 219 58.94 30.60 42.00
CA GLY A 219 60.09 30.36 42.84
C GLY A 219 60.95 29.26 42.22
N GLY A 220 62.18 29.61 41.86
CA GLY A 220 63.11 28.68 41.22
C GLY A 220 64.46 29.30 40.94
N LYS A 221 65.26 29.46 42.02
CA LYS A 221 66.74 29.44 42.10
C LYS A 221 67.55 30.29 41.09
N PRO A 222 68.40 31.23 41.56
CA PRO A 222 69.15 32.13 40.68
C PRO A 222 70.30 31.36 40.01
N SER A 223 70.31 31.34 38.67
CA SER A 223 71.51 31.02 37.91
C SER A 223 71.96 32.31 37.22
N GLY A 224 73.15 32.77 37.59
CA GLY A 224 73.73 34.04 37.18
C GLY A 224 73.86 34.14 35.66
N SER A 225 73.39 35.26 35.13
CA SER A 225 73.60 35.64 33.74
C SER A 225 75.06 36.05 33.55
N THR A 226 75.90 35.15 33.05
CA THR A 226 77.20 35.53 32.50
C THR A 226 76.94 36.36 31.23
N ALA A 227 77.43 37.60 31.22
CA ALA A 227 77.36 38.49 30.06
C ALA A 227 78.03 37.82 28.85
N LYS A 228 77.39 37.89 27.67
CA LYS A 228 77.87 37.19 26.46
C LYS A 228 79.05 37.90 25.78
N SER A 229 79.28 39.19 26.09
CA SER A 229 80.40 39.97 25.57
C SER A 229 80.85 41.07 26.54
N LEU A 230 82.11 41.54 26.42
CA LEU A 230 82.64 42.63 27.25
C LEU A 230 81.83 43.94 27.10
N ALA A 231 81.19 44.13 25.93
CA ALA A 231 80.35 45.29 25.64
C ALA A 231 79.03 45.28 26.43
N ASP A 232 78.58 44.11 26.88
CA ASP A 232 77.35 43.94 27.68
C ASP A 232 77.58 44.16 29.18
N CYS A 233 78.84 44.28 29.61
CA CYS A 233 79.20 44.51 31.01
C CYS A 233 79.06 45.99 31.36
N LYS A 234 78.09 46.31 32.23
CA LYS A 234 77.74 47.70 32.58
C LYS A 234 78.54 48.20 33.78
N THR A 235 79.12 47.29 34.55
CA THR A 235 79.93 47.62 35.73
C THR A 235 81.35 47.07 35.59
N GLU A 236 82.31 47.70 36.29
CA GLU A 236 83.70 47.21 36.29
C GLU A 236 83.82 45.81 36.91
N ALA A 237 82.99 45.50 37.92
CA ALA A 237 82.94 44.17 38.52
C ALA A 237 82.53 43.08 37.51
N GLU A 238 81.56 43.37 36.62
CA GLU A 238 81.16 42.45 35.54
C GLU A 238 82.25 42.30 34.48
N LYS A 239 82.98 43.37 34.14
CA LYS A 239 84.10 43.31 33.18
C LYS A 239 85.25 42.47 33.71
N VAL A 240 85.60 42.63 35.00
CA VAL A 240 86.65 41.82 35.65
C VAL A 240 86.24 40.35 35.68
N ALA A 241 84.99 40.04 36.07
CA ALA A 241 84.48 38.67 36.06
C ALA A 241 84.46 38.05 34.66
N TYR A 242 84.09 38.81 33.61
CA TYR A 242 84.13 38.32 32.23
C TYR A 242 85.56 38.07 31.73
N LEU A 243 86.52 38.95 32.04
CA LEU A 243 87.92 38.77 31.67
C LEU A 243 88.56 37.57 32.39
N GLU A 244 88.14 37.25 33.62
CA GLU A 244 88.56 36.03 34.32
C GLU A 244 88.02 34.75 33.67
N THR A 245 86.87 34.80 32.99
CA THR A 245 86.32 33.65 32.26
C THR A 245 86.98 33.38 30.90
N ILE A 246 87.84 34.29 30.40
CA ILE A 246 88.53 34.16 29.10
C ILE A 246 90.00 33.71 29.25
N LYS A 247 90.53 33.64 30.47
CA LYS A 247 91.84 33.02 30.77
C LYS A 247 91.73 31.50 30.84
#